data_AF-A0A1Z9MR15-F1
#
_entry.id   AF-A0A1Z9MR15-F1
#
_cell.length_a   1.000
_cell.length_b   1.000
_cell.length_c   1.000
_cell.angle_alpha   90.00
_cell.angle_beta   90.00
_cell.angle_gamma   90.00
#
_symmetry.space_group_name_H-M   'P 1'
#
loop_
_entity.id
_entity.type
_entity.pdbx_description
1 polymer ?
#
loop_
_entity_poly.entity_id
_entity_poly.type
_entity_poly.pdbx_seq_one_letter_code
_entity_poly.pdbx_strand_id
1 'polypeptide(L)'
;MTMHLLPAYYTTTNTRKKKKPTKNKRILAERAAHEKFLRKHGCHPDQLKKKPKKFVEWKGHDVYRRETKYIPSRMDMGNIDSCTKKDNTEKLKISAGYTIAPAYNKGAYQVITKDNVKDIGK
;
A
#
# COMPACT_ATOMS: atom_id res chain seq x y z
N MET A 1 10.55 3.97 16.41
CA MET A 1 11.41 3.61 15.26
C MET A 1 10.60 3.92 14.01
N THR A 2 11.01 4.90 13.22
CA THR A 2 10.36 5.20 11.93
C THR A 2 10.81 4.14 10.92
N MET A 3 9.89 3.26 10.53
CA MET A 3 10.11 2.36 9.40
C MET A 3 10.12 3.23 8.14
N HIS A 4 11.30 3.67 7.71
CA HIS A 4 11.44 4.37 6.45
C HIS A 4 11.09 3.40 5.33
N LEU A 5 9.83 3.46 4.87
CA LEU A 5 9.35 2.68 3.74
C LEU A 5 10.16 3.11 2.52
N LEU A 6 10.83 2.13 1.91
CA LEU A 6 11.61 2.34 0.71
C LEU A 6 10.70 2.91 -0.40
N PRO A 7 11.21 3.81 -1.25
CA PRO A 7 10.43 4.40 -2.35
C PRO A 7 9.81 3.34 -3.28
N ALA A 8 8.74 3.68 -3.99
CA ALA A 8 7.96 2.74 -4.82
C ALA A 8 8.76 2.00 -5.92
N TYR A 9 9.93 2.51 -6.29
CA TYR A 9 10.86 1.87 -7.24
C TYR A 9 11.78 0.81 -6.60
N TYR A 10 11.80 0.69 -5.28
CA TYR A 10 12.44 -0.39 -4.51
C TYR A 10 11.48 -1.57 -4.25
N THR A 11 10.55 -1.81 -5.18
CA THR A 11 9.64 -2.96 -5.08
C THR A 11 10.29 -4.19 -5.71
N THR A 12 10.31 -5.30 -4.96
CA THR A 12 10.76 -6.61 -5.47
C THR A 12 9.70 -7.31 -6.32
N THR A 13 8.55 -6.66 -6.54
CA THR A 13 7.43 -7.21 -7.30
C THR A 13 7.73 -7.20 -8.79
N ASN A 14 8.15 -8.35 -9.32
CA ASN A 14 8.39 -8.57 -10.74
C ASN A 14 7.08 -8.47 -11.54
N THR A 15 6.92 -7.38 -12.31
CA THR A 15 5.75 -7.13 -13.18
C THR A 15 5.83 -7.80 -14.56
N ARG A 16 6.92 -8.53 -14.85
CA ARG A 16 7.07 -9.20 -16.15
C ARG A 16 6.00 -10.27 -16.34
N LYS A 17 5.47 -10.34 -17.57
CA LYS A 17 4.53 -11.39 -17.97
C LYS A 17 5.12 -12.77 -17.70
N LYS A 18 4.40 -13.62 -16.97
CA LYS A 18 4.83 -15.00 -16.69
C LYS A 18 4.98 -15.76 -18.00
N LYS A 19 6.10 -16.49 -18.15
CA LYS A 19 6.34 -17.37 -19.31
C LYS A 19 5.29 -18.50 -19.31
N LYS A 20 4.81 -18.86 -20.49
CA LYS A 20 3.93 -20.04 -20.65
C LYS A 20 4.70 -21.30 -20.23
N PRO A 21 4.06 -22.26 -19.56
CA PRO A 21 4.72 -23.48 -19.17
C PRO A 21 5.09 -24.34 -20.37
N THR A 22 6.24 -25.00 -20.29
CA THR A 22 6.71 -25.97 -21.28
C THR A 22 5.88 -27.25 -21.20
N LYS A 23 5.63 -27.88 -22.35
CA LYS A 23 4.82 -29.12 -22.48
C LYS A 23 5.71 -30.37 -22.58
N ASN A 24 6.77 -30.42 -21.78
CA ASN A 24 7.67 -31.57 -21.77
C ASN A 24 6.94 -32.79 -21.17
N LYS A 25 7.23 -34.00 -21.68
CA LYS A 25 6.58 -35.25 -21.24
C LYS A 25 6.60 -35.42 -19.71
N ARG A 26 7.74 -35.14 -19.07
CA ARG A 26 7.89 -35.18 -17.61
C ARG A 26 6.95 -34.22 -16.88
N ILE A 27 6.86 -32.97 -17.33
CA ILE A 27 6.00 -31.93 -16.72
C ILE A 27 4.52 -32.29 -16.88
N LEU A 28 4.14 -32.87 -18.02
CA LEU A 28 2.77 -33.35 -18.25
C LEU A 28 2.42 -34.51 -17.30
N ALA A 29 3.34 -35.46 -17.09
CA ALA A 29 3.15 -36.56 -16.16
C ALA A 29 3.03 -36.08 -14.71
N GLU A 30 3.91 -35.16 -14.27
CA GLU A 30 3.85 -34.55 -12.93
C GLU A 30 2.52 -33.80 -12.72
N ARG A 31 2.02 -33.07 -13.74
CA ARG A 31 0.71 -32.41 -13.68
C ARG A 31 -0.43 -33.40 -13.55
N ALA A 32 -0.43 -34.48 -14.34
CA ALA A 32 -1.45 -35.51 -14.25
C ALA A 32 -1.46 -36.17 -12.87
N ALA A 33 -0.28 -36.43 -12.28
CA ALA A 33 -0.15 -36.95 -10.92
C ALA A 33 -0.71 -35.97 -9.88
N HIS A 34 -0.40 -34.68 -10.02
CA HIS A 34 -0.94 -33.63 -9.14
C HIS A 34 -2.47 -33.51 -9.26
N GLU A 35 -3.02 -33.51 -10.48
CA GLU A 35 -4.47 -33.50 -10.69
C GLU A 35 -5.15 -34.73 -10.08
N LYS A 36 -4.55 -35.92 -10.22
CA LYS A 36 -5.04 -37.16 -9.59
C LYS A 36 -5.03 -37.05 -8.06
N PHE A 37 -3.97 -36.50 -7.48
CA PHE A 37 -3.87 -36.22 -6.05
C PHE A 37 -4.98 -35.27 -5.61
N LEU A 38 -5.17 -34.15 -6.30
CA LEU A 38 -6.22 -33.17 -5.97
C LEU A 38 -7.62 -33.80 -6.04
N ARG A 39 -7.88 -34.64 -7.04
CA ARG A 39 -9.16 -35.37 -7.16
C ARG A 39 -9.36 -36.38 -6.04
N LYS A 40 -8.30 -37.12 -5.66
CA LYS A 40 -8.33 -38.10 -4.57
C LYS A 40 -8.63 -37.44 -3.23
N HIS A 41 -8.05 -36.27 -2.98
CA HIS A 41 -8.26 -35.51 -1.74
C HIS A 41 -9.50 -34.58 -1.78
N GLY A 42 -10.27 -34.59 -2.87
CA GLY A 42 -11.50 -33.78 -2.96
C GLY A 42 -11.26 -32.27 -3.03
N CYS A 43 -10.04 -31.85 -3.36
CA CYS A 43 -9.59 -30.46 -3.46
C CYS A 43 -9.34 -30.01 -4.91
N HIS A 44 -9.76 -30.81 -5.90
CA HIS A 44 -9.71 -30.39 -7.30
C HIS A 44 -10.66 -29.19 -7.54
N PRO A 45 -10.26 -28.19 -8.34
CA PRO A 45 -11.09 -27.00 -8.58
C PRO A 45 -12.50 -27.31 -9.05
N ASP A 46 -12.68 -28.30 -9.92
CA ASP A 46 -14.02 -28.70 -10.39
C ASP A 46 -14.89 -29.31 -9.28
N GLN A 47 -14.29 -30.03 -8.34
CA GLN A 47 -15.01 -30.56 -7.18
C GLN A 47 -15.38 -29.42 -6.22
N LEU A 48 -14.47 -28.48 -5.99
CA LEU A 48 -14.72 -27.30 -5.14
C LEU A 48 -15.80 -26.38 -5.71
N LYS A 49 -15.86 -26.22 -7.04
CA LYS A 49 -16.92 -25.45 -7.72
C LYS A 49 -18.31 -26.06 -7.53
N LYS A 50 -18.41 -27.39 -7.51
CA LYS A 50 -19.68 -28.11 -7.33
C LYS A 50 -20.16 -28.13 -5.87
N LYS A 51 -19.24 -28.03 -4.90
CA LYS A 51 -19.59 -28.05 -3.48
C LYS A 51 -20.38 -26.77 -3.13
N PRO A 52 -21.58 -26.89 -2.52
CA PRO A 52 -22.34 -25.73 -2.08
C PRO A 52 -21.57 -25.01 -0.97
N LYS A 53 -21.34 -23.71 -1.14
CA LYS A 53 -20.69 -22.86 -0.13
C LYS A 53 -21.72 -22.51 0.94
N LYS A 54 -21.86 -23.37 1.94
CA LYS A 54 -22.68 -23.05 3.12
C LYS A 54 -21.96 -21.98 3.92
N PHE A 55 -22.69 -20.95 4.32
CA PHE A 55 -22.18 -19.99 5.29
C PHE A 55 -21.94 -20.73 6.62
N VAL A 56 -20.75 -20.58 7.17
CA VAL A 56 -20.39 -21.09 8.49
C VAL A 56 -19.97 -19.89 9.29
N GLU A 57 -20.68 -19.63 10.39
CA GLU A 57 -20.31 -18.56 11.31
C GLU A 57 -18.90 -18.81 11.85
N TRP A 58 -18.07 -17.77 11.79
CA TRP A 58 -16.75 -17.85 12.36
C TRP A 58 -16.86 -17.84 13.88
N LYS A 59 -16.52 -18.97 14.51
CA LYS A 59 -16.63 -19.16 15.97
C LYS A 59 -15.54 -18.45 16.78
N GLY A 60 -14.67 -17.68 16.14
CA GLY A 60 -13.45 -17.18 16.77
C GLY A 60 -12.49 -18.32 17.14
N HIS A 61 -11.34 -17.96 17.67
CA HIS A 61 -10.45 -18.87 18.39
C HIS A 61 -10.07 -18.17 19.69
N ASP A 62 -9.73 -18.95 20.71
CA ASP A 62 -9.26 -18.38 21.97
C ASP A 62 -7.97 -17.60 21.70
N VAL A 63 -8.03 -16.29 21.94
CA VAL A 63 -6.87 -15.43 21.83
C VAL A 63 -6.04 -15.67 23.08
N TYR A 64 -4.82 -16.19 22.91
CA TYR A 64 -3.87 -16.31 24.01
C TYR A 64 -3.68 -14.94 24.67
N ARG A 65 -4.14 -14.80 25.92
CA ARG A 65 -3.84 -13.67 26.77
C ARG A 65 -2.73 -14.08 27.70
N ARG A 66 -1.70 -13.23 27.79
CA ARG A 66 -0.61 -13.45 28.73
C ARG A 66 -1.14 -13.38 30.16
N GLU A 67 -0.93 -14.42 30.96
CA GLU A 67 -1.27 -14.44 32.38
C GLU A 67 -0.38 -13.51 33.21
N THR A 68 0.85 -13.29 32.75
CA THR A 68 1.80 -12.40 33.44
C THR A 68 1.46 -10.93 33.20
N LYS A 69 1.61 -10.13 34.26
CA LYS A 69 1.39 -8.68 34.23
C LYS A 69 2.22 -8.06 33.09
N TYR A 70 1.55 -7.36 32.18
CA TYR A 70 2.22 -6.60 31.13
C TYR A 70 2.97 -5.43 31.78
N ILE A 71 4.29 -5.55 31.85
CA ILE A 71 5.18 -4.45 32.23
C ILE A 71 5.63 -3.81 30.91
N PRO A 72 5.06 -2.66 30.51
CA PRO A 72 5.55 -1.95 29.35
C PRO A 72 7.03 -1.61 29.59
N SER A 73 7.88 -1.87 28.60
CA SER A 73 9.22 -1.29 28.61
C SER A 73 9.10 0.23 28.68
N ARG A 74 10.09 0.91 29.27
CA ARG A 74 10.16 2.37 29.32
C ARG A 74 9.90 2.94 27.92
N MET A 75 8.68 3.41 27.69
CA MET A 75 8.28 4.14 26.48
C MET A 75 8.77 5.58 26.59
N ASP A 76 10.04 5.76 26.98
CA ASP A 76 10.68 7.06 26.95
C ASP A 76 11.43 7.18 25.63
N MET A 77 10.64 7.28 24.57
CA MET A 77 11.06 7.93 23.34
C MET A 77 10.30 9.26 23.29
N GLY A 78 10.53 10.12 24.29
CA GLY A 78 9.98 11.48 24.37
C GLY A 78 10.40 12.42 23.22
N ASN A 79 10.76 11.88 22.06
CA ASN A 79 11.05 12.63 20.85
C ASN A 79 11.02 11.78 19.56
N ILE A 80 10.29 10.67 19.52
CA ILE A 80 9.86 10.11 18.21
C ILE A 80 8.60 10.87 17.83
N ASP A 81 8.79 11.83 16.93
CA ASP A 81 7.76 12.65 16.31
C ASP A 81 6.42 11.92 16.25
N SER A 82 5.44 12.42 16.98
CA SER A 82 4.06 11.98 16.86
C SER A 82 3.72 11.97 15.37
N CYS A 83 3.21 10.84 14.86
CA CYS A 83 2.77 10.71 13.47
C CYS A 83 1.51 11.59 13.15
N THR A 84 1.24 12.57 14.01
CA THR A 84 0.29 13.66 13.80
C THR A 84 0.84 14.58 12.72
N LYS A 85 0.01 14.92 11.73
CA LYS A 85 0.37 15.91 10.71
C LYS A 85 0.89 17.17 11.40
N LYS A 86 2.06 17.67 11.01
CA LYS A 86 2.59 18.95 11.48
C LYS A 86 1.53 20.03 11.25
N ASP A 87 1.29 20.86 12.26
CA ASP A 87 0.37 21.98 12.09
C ASP A 87 0.92 22.92 11.00
N ASN A 88 0.13 23.13 9.96
CA ASN A 88 0.47 23.97 8.81
C ASN A 88 -0.48 25.17 8.70
N THR A 89 -1.29 25.47 9.73
CA THR A 89 -2.25 26.58 9.74
C THR A 89 -1.60 27.91 9.41
N GLU A 90 -0.42 28.20 9.98
CA GLU A 90 0.33 29.42 9.69
C GLU A 90 0.79 29.50 8.23
N LYS A 91 1.31 28.39 7.68
CA LYS A 91 1.74 28.31 6.28
C LYS A 91 0.58 28.54 5.32
N LEU A 92 -0.60 28.02 5.66
CA LEU A 92 -1.83 28.24 4.88
C LEU A 92 -2.24 29.71 4.91
N LYS A 93 -2.25 30.35 6.08
CA LYS A 93 -2.54 31.79 6.22
C LYS A 93 -1.58 32.65 5.37
N ILE A 94 -0.28 32.35 5.41
CA ILE A 94 0.73 33.05 4.62
C ILE A 94 0.51 32.81 3.12
N SER A 95 0.32 31.56 2.70
CA SER A 95 0.13 31.21 1.28
C SER A 95 -1.11 31.86 0.66
N ALA A 96 -2.14 32.13 1.47
CA ALA A 96 -3.35 32.80 1.01
C ALA A 96 -3.11 34.26 0.58
N GLY A 97 -1.99 34.89 0.93
CA GLY A 97 -1.62 36.24 0.50
C GLY A 97 -0.98 36.30 -0.89
N TYR A 98 -0.59 35.16 -1.45
CA TYR A 98 0.17 35.07 -2.69
C TYR A 98 -0.57 34.28 -3.77
N THR A 99 -0.30 34.60 -5.02
CA THR A 99 -0.81 33.91 -6.21
C THR A 99 0.33 33.62 -7.17
N ILE A 100 0.19 32.57 -7.96
CA ILE A 100 1.14 32.21 -9.02
C ILE A 100 0.59 32.73 -10.35
N ALA A 101 1.41 33.44 -11.12
CA ALA A 101 1.01 33.94 -12.44
C ALA A 101 2.15 33.91 -13.47
N PRO A 102 1.84 33.90 -14.78
CA PRO A 102 2.87 33.88 -15.82
C PRO A 102 3.71 35.16 -15.77
N ALA A 103 5.03 35.01 -15.71
CA ALA A 103 5.95 36.14 -15.79
C ALA A 103 6.10 36.58 -17.24
N TYR A 104 5.72 37.83 -17.52
CA TYR A 104 5.99 38.44 -18.82
C TYR A 104 7.51 38.42 -19.08
N ASN A 105 7.90 38.00 -20.28
CA ASN A 105 9.30 37.87 -20.75
C ASN A 105 10.19 36.79 -20.09
N LYS A 106 9.69 35.94 -19.18
CA LYS A 106 10.53 34.90 -18.55
C LYS A 106 10.10 33.46 -18.79
N GLY A 107 8.97 33.22 -19.48
CA GLY A 107 8.48 31.88 -19.85
C GLY A 107 8.10 30.97 -18.67
N ALA A 108 8.23 31.45 -17.43
CA ALA A 108 7.99 30.72 -16.20
C ALA A 108 6.93 31.43 -15.34
N TYR A 109 6.41 30.74 -14.33
CA TYR A 109 5.49 31.33 -13.35
C TYR A 109 6.25 32.06 -12.23
N GLN A 110 5.69 33.16 -11.74
CA GLN A 110 6.22 33.94 -10.62
C GLN A 110 5.21 33.99 -9.47
N VAL A 111 5.72 33.98 -8.23
CA VAL A 111 4.94 34.24 -7.02
C VAL A 111 4.81 35.74 -6.83
N ILE A 112 3.57 36.20 -6.69
CA ILE A 112 3.21 37.61 -6.58
C ILE A 112 2.14 37.80 -5.51
N THR A 113 2.09 38.99 -4.92
CA THR A 113 1.02 39.38 -3.99
C THR A 113 -0.29 39.60 -4.74
N LYS A 114 -1.42 39.42 -4.06
CA LYS A 114 -2.76 39.59 -4.65
C LYS A 114 -3.00 40.98 -5.27
N ASP A 115 -2.42 42.02 -4.69
CA ASP A 115 -2.60 43.39 -5.16
C ASP A 115 -1.93 43.63 -6.51
N ASN A 116 -0.76 43.01 -6.72
CA ASN A 116 0.05 43.15 -7.93
C ASN A 116 -0.48 42.29 -9.09
N VAL A 117 -1.59 41.57 -8.91
CA VAL A 117 -2.15 40.71 -9.96
C VAL A 117 -2.67 41.51 -11.16
N LYS A 118 -3.10 42.75 -10.94
CA LYS A 118 -3.63 43.62 -12.01
C LYS A 118 -2.55 44.17 -12.94
N ASP A 119 -1.30 44.14 -12.50
CA ASP A 119 -0.16 44.69 -13.23
C ASP A 119 0.63 43.61 -14.00
N ILE A 120 0.18 42.36 -13.94
CA ILE A 120 0.80 41.26 -14.67
C ILE A 120 0.49 41.41 -16.16
N GLY A 121 1.52 41.59 -16.98
CA GLY A 121 1.39 41.58 -18.45
C GLY A 121 0.87 42.88 -19.06
N LYS A 122 0.83 43.97 -18.29
CA LYS A 122 0.89 45.34 -18.83
C LYS A 122 2.32 45.68 -19.23
#